data_AF-A8M9C6-F1
#
_entry.id   AF-A8M9C6-F1
#
_cell.length_a   1.000
_cell.length_b   1.000
_cell.length_c   1.000
_cell.angle_alpha   90.00
_cell.angle_beta   90.00
_cell.angle_gamma   90.00
#
_symmetry.space_group_name_H-M   'P 1'
#
loop_
_entity.id
_entity.type
_entity.pdbx_description
1 polymer ?
#
loop_
_entity_poly.entity_id
_entity_poly.type
_entity_poly.pdbx_seq_one_letter_code
_entity_poly.pdbx_strand_id
1 'polypeptide(L)'
;MSQSSQDESQKVKTYTFENMIDLLATYVSNSEYGVLDAMVNAHDIEGSLKALYNAVRYAVTKGYITKPNELYGEVNAFTEAVRRYGKRIIYEIAIKALVKGYMRAYETTKAASEEQESVRQG
;
A
#
# COMPACT_ATOMS: atom_id res chain seq x y z
N MET A 1 -17.54 39.10 28.46
CA MET A 1 -17.15 37.86 29.16
C MET A 1 -18.42 37.02 29.22
N SER A 2 -18.51 35.83 28.64
CA SER A 2 -17.53 34.75 28.67
C SER A 2 -17.60 33.90 27.39
N GLN A 3 -16.41 33.47 26.96
CA GLN A 3 -16.20 32.41 25.98
C GLN A 3 -16.89 31.13 26.48
N SER A 4 -17.65 30.48 25.61
CA SER A 4 -18.05 29.09 25.79
C SER A 4 -17.70 28.34 24.52
N SER A 5 -16.46 27.85 24.57
CA SER A 5 -16.06 26.51 24.19
C SER A 5 -16.35 26.08 22.75
N GLN A 6 -15.30 26.22 21.94
CA GLN A 6 -15.05 25.46 20.73
C GLN A 6 -15.20 23.96 21.03
N ASP A 7 -16.34 23.39 20.64
CA ASP A 7 -16.49 21.95 20.47
C ASP A 7 -15.98 21.58 19.06
N GLU A 8 -14.68 21.79 18.84
CA GLU A 8 -13.97 21.11 17.75
C GLU A 8 -13.59 19.74 18.27
N SER A 9 -14.58 18.86 18.31
CA SER A 9 -14.36 17.43 18.45
C SER A 9 -13.50 17.01 17.23
N GLN A 10 -12.18 16.99 17.42
CA GLN A 10 -11.21 16.47 16.47
C GLN A 10 -11.63 15.04 16.12
N LYS A 11 -12.35 14.88 15.00
CA LYS A 11 -12.49 13.58 14.34
C LYS A 11 -11.08 13.08 14.12
N VAL A 12 -10.65 12.10 14.92
CA VAL A 12 -9.44 11.34 14.65
C VAL A 12 -9.67 10.74 13.27
N LYS A 13 -9.04 11.33 12.26
CA LYS A 13 -9.05 10.79 10.91
C LYS A 13 -8.30 9.48 11.02
N THR A 14 -9.03 8.37 11.10
CA THR A 14 -8.42 7.04 10.99
C THR A 14 -7.90 6.95 9.57
N TYR A 15 -6.61 7.23 9.39
CA TYR A 15 -5.96 7.09 8.10
C TYR A 15 -5.97 5.61 7.75
N THR A 16 -6.71 5.25 6.72
CA THR A 16 -6.58 3.96 6.05
C THR A 16 -5.63 4.16 4.87
N PHE A 17 -4.68 3.25 4.71
CA PHE A 17 -3.67 3.28 3.65
C PHE A 17 -4.03 2.27 2.55
N GLU A 18 -5.33 2.10 2.29
CA GLU A 18 -5.84 0.97 1.51
C GLU A 18 -5.37 1.02 0.06
N ASN A 19 -5.38 2.20 -0.57
CA ASN A 19 -4.96 2.35 -1.96
C ASN A 19 -3.43 2.20 -2.12
N MET A 20 -2.67 2.64 -1.13
CA MET A 20 -1.23 2.43 -1.10
C MET A 20 -0.88 0.95 -0.84
N ILE A 21 -1.59 0.29 0.07
CA ILE A 21 -1.47 -1.16 0.28
C ILE A 21 -1.84 -1.91 -0.99
N ASP A 22 -2.92 -1.50 -1.67
CA ASP A 22 -3.36 -2.08 -2.94
C ASP A 22 -2.31 -1.96 -4.03
N LEU A 23 -1.70 -0.78 -4.15
CA LEU A 23 -0.63 -0.53 -5.08
C LEU A 23 0.57 -1.44 -4.79
N LEU A 24 1.02 -1.49 -3.54
CA LEU A 24 2.14 -2.34 -3.12
C LEU A 24 1.83 -3.84 -3.27
N ALA A 25 0.57 -4.24 -3.05
CA ALA A 25 0.12 -5.61 -3.26
C ALA A 25 0.14 -6.00 -4.75
N THR A 26 -0.07 -5.05 -5.67
CA THR A 26 0.08 -5.29 -7.12
C THR A 26 1.51 -5.64 -7.49
N TYR A 27 2.51 -4.97 -6.90
CA TYR A 27 3.91 -5.36 -7.08
C TYR A 27 4.15 -6.80 -6.62
N VAL A 28 3.67 -7.14 -5.43
CA VAL A 28 3.81 -8.49 -4.86
C VAL A 28 3.12 -9.55 -5.72
N SER A 29 1.90 -9.30 -6.22
CA SER A 29 1.20 -10.26 -7.08
C SER A 29 1.92 -10.48 -8.42
N ASN A 30 2.69 -9.50 -8.87
CA ASN A 30 3.53 -9.57 -10.06
C ASN A 30 4.94 -10.12 -9.76
N SER A 31 5.20 -10.60 -8.54
CA SER A 31 6.52 -11.05 -8.08
C SER A 31 7.61 -9.96 -8.10
N GLU A 32 7.22 -8.69 -8.02
CA GLU A 32 8.10 -7.52 -8.02
C GLU A 32 8.42 -7.06 -6.58
N TYR A 33 9.07 -7.91 -5.77
CA TYR A 33 9.31 -7.67 -4.33
C TYR A 33 10.27 -6.53 -4.01
N GLY A 34 11.12 -6.13 -4.95
CA GLY A 34 12.22 -5.19 -4.73
C GLY A 34 11.78 -3.83 -4.18
N VAL A 35 10.53 -3.41 -4.46
CA VAL A 35 9.95 -2.19 -3.86
C VAL A 35 9.81 -2.33 -2.35
N LEU A 36 9.18 -3.41 -1.89
CA LEU A 36 8.92 -3.63 -0.46
C LEU A 36 10.22 -3.89 0.28
N ASP A 37 11.14 -4.67 -0.30
CA ASP A 37 12.45 -4.93 0.27
C ASP A 37 13.26 -3.64 0.44
N ALA A 38 13.25 -2.75 -0.55
CA ALA A 38 13.93 -1.46 -0.47
C ALA A 38 13.28 -0.55 0.60
N MET A 39 11.95 -0.54 0.72
CA MET A 39 11.26 0.25 1.74
C MET A 39 11.60 -0.21 3.16
N VAL A 40 11.60 -1.52 3.39
CA VAL A 40 11.81 -2.15 4.71
C VAL A 40 13.27 -2.09 5.13
N ASN A 41 14.21 -2.34 4.21
CA ASN A 41 15.64 -2.44 4.51
C ASN A 41 16.39 -1.10 4.47
N ALA A 42 15.74 0.00 4.07
CA ALA A 42 16.35 1.31 4.09
C ALA A 42 16.91 1.66 5.48
N HIS A 43 18.08 2.30 5.53
CA HIS A 43 18.74 2.65 6.79
C HIS A 43 17.95 3.68 7.60
N ASP A 44 17.25 4.60 6.93
CA ASP A 44 16.47 5.67 7.53
C ASP A 44 15.10 5.84 6.85
N ILE A 45 14.31 6.79 7.36
CA ILE A 45 12.98 7.13 6.81
C ILE A 45 13.10 7.66 5.38
N GLU A 46 14.15 8.46 5.09
CA GLU A 46 14.32 9.07 3.78
C GLU A 46 14.55 8.02 2.69
N GLY A 47 15.33 6.98 2.97
CA GLY A 47 15.51 5.83 2.10
C GLY A 47 14.21 5.09 1.83
N SER A 48 13.37 4.88 2.84
CA SER A 48 12.04 4.28 2.64
C SER A 48 11.13 5.16 1.78
N LEU A 49 11.18 6.48 1.95
CA LEU A 49 10.41 7.42 1.12
C LEU A 49 10.93 7.48 -0.32
N LYS A 50 12.25 7.37 -0.54
CA LYS A 50 12.84 7.24 -1.89
C LYS A 50 12.39 5.95 -2.58
N ALA A 51 12.32 4.83 -1.85
CA ALA A 51 11.79 3.58 -2.38
C ALA A 51 10.30 3.71 -2.75
N LEU A 52 9.49 4.34 -1.90
CA LEU A 52 8.08 4.63 -2.21
C LEU A 52 7.93 5.55 -3.44
N TYR A 53 8.76 6.58 -3.58
CA TYR A 53 8.78 7.41 -4.77
C TYR A 53 9.02 6.58 -6.05
N ASN A 54 10.00 5.68 -6.03
CA ASN A 54 10.29 4.81 -7.17
C ASN A 54 9.13 3.87 -7.48
N ALA A 55 8.44 3.36 -6.45
CA ALA A 55 7.22 2.57 -6.60
C ALA A 55 6.10 3.38 -7.26
N VAL A 56 5.84 4.61 -6.82
CA VAL A 56 4.79 5.43 -7.46
C VAL A 56 5.18 5.75 -8.91
N ARG A 57 6.44 6.10 -9.17
CA ARG A 57 6.94 6.39 -10.53
C ARG A 57 6.77 5.21 -11.49
N TYR A 58 7.14 4.01 -11.06
CA TYR A 58 6.99 2.81 -11.88
C TYR A 58 5.51 2.45 -12.05
N ALA A 59 4.69 2.61 -11.02
CA ALA A 59 3.25 2.37 -11.08
C ALA A 59 2.54 3.27 -12.09
N VAL A 60 2.92 4.55 -12.16
CA VAL A 60 2.44 5.48 -13.20
C VAL A 60 2.81 4.96 -14.58
N THR A 61 4.04 4.47 -14.76
CA THR A 61 4.53 3.95 -16.05
C THR A 61 3.78 2.69 -16.49
N LYS A 62 3.42 1.82 -15.52
CA LYS A 62 2.73 0.55 -15.76
C LYS A 62 1.21 0.65 -15.75
N GLY A 63 0.64 1.80 -15.37
CA GLY A 63 -0.80 1.97 -15.23
C GLY A 63 -1.41 1.22 -14.04
N TYR A 64 -0.64 0.97 -12.98
CA TYR A 64 -1.12 0.26 -11.78
C TYR A 64 -1.99 1.13 -10.87
N ILE A 65 -1.95 2.46 -11.05
CA ILE A 65 -2.71 3.41 -10.24
C ILE A 65 -4.13 3.55 -10.80
N THR A 66 -5.11 3.00 -10.10
CA THR A 66 -6.53 3.09 -10.46
C THR A 66 -7.24 4.29 -9.82
N LYS A 67 -6.71 4.80 -8.70
CA LYS A 67 -7.31 5.86 -7.88
C LYS A 67 -6.30 6.94 -7.47
N PRO A 68 -5.89 7.82 -8.40
CA PRO A 68 -4.79 8.76 -8.16
C PRO A 68 -5.05 9.78 -7.05
N ASN A 69 -6.29 10.28 -6.92
CA ASN A 69 -6.64 11.29 -5.91
C ASN A 69 -6.63 10.71 -4.48
N GLU A 70 -7.13 9.49 -4.30
CA GLU A 70 -7.11 8.80 -3.01
C GLU A 70 -5.67 8.46 -2.61
N LEU A 71 -4.89 7.92 -3.57
CA LEU A 71 -3.48 7.59 -3.35
C LEU A 71 -2.65 8.82 -2.96
N TYR A 72 -2.87 9.98 -3.61
CA TYR A 72 -2.18 11.22 -3.25
C TYR A 72 -2.44 11.62 -1.79
N GLY A 73 -3.70 11.55 -1.34
CA GLY A 73 -4.06 11.82 0.06
C GLY A 73 -3.39 10.84 1.03
N GLU A 74 -3.36 9.55 0.68
CA GLU A 74 -2.72 8.52 1.49
C GLU A 74 -1.19 8.67 1.57
N VAL A 75 -0.51 9.06 0.48
CA VAL A 75 0.94 9.29 0.48
C VAL A 75 1.32 10.45 1.40
N ASN A 76 0.53 11.52 1.42
CA ASN A 76 0.73 12.63 2.35
C ASN A 76 0.57 12.18 3.80
N ALA A 77 -0.54 11.49 4.10
CA ALA A 77 -0.80 10.93 5.42
C ALA A 77 0.27 9.93 5.87
N PHE A 78 0.77 9.11 4.95
CA PHE A 78 1.83 8.15 5.21
C PHE A 78 3.13 8.86 5.57
N THR A 79 3.50 9.90 4.82
CA THR A 79 4.71 10.69 5.10
C THR A 79 4.65 11.31 6.50
N GLU A 80 3.49 11.84 6.91
CA GLU A 80 3.27 12.34 8.27
C GLU A 80 3.33 11.22 9.32
N ALA A 81 2.69 10.08 9.05
CA ALA A 81 2.66 8.93 9.96
C ALA A 81 4.07 8.35 10.18
N VAL A 82 4.88 8.21 9.12
CA VAL A 82 6.25 7.70 9.23
C VAL A 82 7.14 8.67 10.01
N ARG A 83 6.96 9.99 9.84
CA ARG A 83 7.68 10.98 10.67
C ARG A 83 7.32 10.88 12.15
N ARG A 84 6.06 10.57 12.46
CA ARG A 84 5.56 10.49 13.84
C ARG A 84 5.87 9.16 14.53
N TYR A 85 5.75 8.05 13.81
CA TYR A 85 5.78 6.69 14.36
C TYR A 85 6.98 5.86 13.86
N GLY A 86 7.82 6.44 13.00
CA GLY A 86 9.03 5.81 12.49
C GLY A 86 8.77 4.61 11.57
N LYS A 87 9.73 3.68 11.54
CA LYS A 87 9.72 2.49 10.66
C LYS A 87 8.58 1.51 10.94
N ARG A 88 7.93 1.60 12.11
CA ARG A 88 6.80 0.72 12.45
C ARG A 88 5.68 0.79 11.40
N ILE A 89 5.35 1.99 10.92
CA ILE A 89 4.30 2.19 9.91
C ILE A 89 4.70 1.61 8.56
N ILE A 90 5.99 1.71 8.19
CA ILE A 90 6.53 1.11 6.97
C ILE A 90 6.36 -0.42 7.01
N TYR A 91 6.76 -1.05 8.12
CA TYR A 91 6.63 -2.50 8.27
C TYR A 91 5.17 -2.95 8.25
N GLU A 92 4.28 -2.24 8.93
CA GLU A 92 2.86 -2.58 8.95
C GLU A 92 2.24 -2.58 7.54
N ILE A 93 2.54 -1.54 6.75
CA ILE A 93 2.06 -1.44 5.36
C ILE A 93 2.70 -2.52 4.48
N ALA A 94 4.01 -2.75 4.62
CA ALA A 94 4.71 -3.77 3.83
C ALA A 94 4.16 -5.17 4.11
N ILE A 95 3.90 -5.52 5.38
CA ILE A 95 3.30 -6.81 5.77
C ILE A 95 1.90 -6.95 5.18
N LYS A 96 1.05 -5.91 5.32
CA LYS A 96 -0.30 -5.92 4.75
C LYS A 96 -0.28 -6.09 3.22
N ALA A 97 0.62 -5.40 2.54
CA ALA A 97 0.80 -5.50 1.10
C ALA A 97 1.31 -6.89 0.67
N LEU A 98 2.26 -7.48 1.40
CA LEU A 98 2.76 -8.83 1.16
C LEU A 98 1.63 -9.86 1.24
N VAL A 99 0.88 -9.85 2.33
CA VAL A 99 -0.24 -10.79 2.53
C VAL A 99 -1.29 -10.61 1.44
N LYS A 100 -1.72 -9.36 1.18
CA LYS A 100 -2.75 -9.07 0.17
C LYS A 100 -2.30 -9.45 -1.24
N GLY A 101 -1.06 -9.16 -1.60
CA GLY A 101 -0.51 -9.53 -2.90
C GLY A 101 -0.37 -11.04 -3.08
N TYR A 102 0.04 -11.76 -2.03
CA TYR A 102 0.09 -13.21 -2.05
C TYR A 102 -1.30 -13.84 -2.21
N MET A 103 -2.31 -13.32 -1.52
CA MET A 103 -3.71 -13.76 -1.69
C MET A 103 -4.17 -13.60 -3.14
N ARG A 104 -3.90 -12.46 -3.78
CA ARG A 104 -4.24 -12.23 -5.21
C ARG A 104 -3.55 -13.23 -6.14
N ALA A 105 -2.27 -13.48 -5.92
CA ALA A 105 -1.50 -14.44 -6.72
C ALA A 105 -2.03 -15.87 -6.54
N TYR A 106 -2.38 -16.25 -5.30
CA TYR A 106 -2.97 -17.54 -4.99
C TYR A 106 -4.33 -17.73 -5.67
N GLU A 107 -5.22 -16.74 -5.56
CA GLU A 107 -6.55 -16.76 -6.20
C GLU A 107 -6.45 -16.87 -7.73
N THR A 108 -5.53 -16.13 -8.34
CA THR A 108 -5.28 -16.19 -9.79
C THR A 108 -4.81 -17.58 -10.22
N THR A 109 -3.90 -18.18 -9.45
CA THR A 109 -3.39 -19.54 -9.72
C THR A 109 -4.48 -20.60 -9.56
N LYS A 110 -5.29 -20.49 -8.50
CA LYS A 110 -6.40 -21.41 -8.23
C LYS A 110 -7.44 -21.36 -9.36
N ALA A 111 -7.85 -20.15 -9.77
CA ALA A 111 -8.80 -19.96 -10.86
C ALA A 111 -8.29 -20.58 -12.18
N ALA A 112 -7.01 -20.37 -12.51
CA ALA A 112 -6.41 -20.96 -13.71
C ALA A 112 -6.38 -22.50 -13.67
N SER A 113 -6.15 -23.11 -12.51
CA SER A 113 -6.17 -24.57 -12.36
C SER A 113 -7.58 -25.15 -12.52
N GLU A 114 -8.60 -24.50 -11.95
CA GLU A 114 -10.00 -24.92 -12.06
C GLU A 114 -10.53 -24.80 -13.50
N GLU A 115 -10.14 -23.74 -14.21
CA GLU A 115 -10.50 -23.55 -15.62
C GLU A 115 -9.88 -24.64 -16.50
N GLN A 116 -8.61 -24.98 -16.30
CA GLN A 116 -7.93 -26.06 -17.03
C GLN A 116 -8.56 -27.44 -16.78
N GLU A 117 -9.02 -27.72 -15.56
CA GLU A 117 -9.74 -28.96 -15.25
C GLU A 117 -11.11 -29.01 -15.92
N SER A 118 -11.85 -27.90 -15.97
CA SER A 118 -13.14 -27.84 -16.67
C SER A 118 -13.03 -28.08 -18.18
N VAL A 119 -11.98 -27.54 -18.83
CA VAL A 119 -11.71 -27.72 -20.27
C VAL A 119 -11.27 -29.15 -20.58
N ARG A 120 -10.64 -29.86 -19.64
CA ARG A 120 -10.24 -31.27 -19.82
C ARG A 120 -11.38 -32.27 -19.64
N GLN A 121 -12.47 -31.86 -18.98
CA GLN A 121 -13.60 -32.72 -18.65
C GLN A 121 -14.84 -32.49 -19.53
N GLY A 122 -14.86 -31.45 -20.35
CA GLY A 122 -15.90 -31.17 -21.35
C GLY A 122 -15.49 -31.60 -22.75
#